data_AF-A0A7R8QKU8-F1
#
_entry.id   AF-A0A7R8QKU8-F1
#
_cell.length_a   1.000
_cell.length_b   1.000
_cell.length_c   1.000
_cell.angle_alpha   90.00
_cell.angle_beta   90.00
_cell.angle_gamma   90.00
#
_symmetry.space_group_name_H-M   'P 1'
#
loop_
_entity.id
_entity.type
_entity.pdbx_description
1 polymer ?
#
loop_
_entity_poly.entity_id
_entity_poly.type
_entity_poly.pdbx_seq_one_letter_code
_entity_poly.pdbx_strand_id
1 'polypeptide(L)'
;MSKLPVFTYQTRLRLTHEQTSCLDAYAALYGRAQRTLFARMRAGVPLNELKRSFLRRFGLTARQFNAIRVELGGKIASIRERRPELIEEAKWRIRKAEEAVGRLEKKHPGSNVVHQKKRRLAVLRAKLEALLADQESGRVRLCFGSRRLFRKQFSREENGYADHAAWKKDWQAERSSQFFVLGSKDEASGNQSCQAAVAPDGSLRLRLRLPYGWGSTSKHLVLEGVRLAYGQEEILQALSAGRVVTAQTKTGKLFRKREGAAVSYRFVRDRKGWRLFASVEAQPVALVTRRLAGAIGVDSNPDHLALAETDRFGNLVEIRRIGLHLYGKSEEQAKAAIGDACRQIARACAESGKPLVIERLDLRKRGAELEAVDGVRARSLSSFAYAKTISMLKAASFRAGV
;
A
#
# COMPACT_ATOMS: atom_id res chain seq x y z
N MET A 1 17.00 8.05 -15.44
CA MET A 1 15.56 8.23 -15.64
C MET A 1 14.86 7.95 -14.32
N SER A 2 14.12 8.90 -13.77
CA SER A 2 13.26 8.66 -12.61
C SER A 2 12.27 7.54 -12.97
N LYS A 3 12.06 6.60 -12.05
CA LYS A 3 11.06 5.55 -12.23
C LYS A 3 9.68 6.22 -12.22
N LEU A 4 8.89 5.99 -13.26
CA LEU A 4 7.54 6.56 -13.36
C LEU A 4 6.68 6.04 -12.19
N PRO A 5 5.75 6.86 -11.67
CA PRO A 5 4.88 6.41 -10.58
C PRO A 5 3.97 5.29 -11.06
N VAL A 6 3.61 4.37 -10.17
CA VAL A 6 2.59 3.35 -10.44
C VAL A 6 1.26 3.86 -9.89
N PHE A 7 0.26 4.00 -10.76
CA PHE A 7 -1.10 4.31 -10.34
C PHE A 7 -1.93 3.04 -10.22
N THR A 8 -2.86 3.06 -9.26
CA THR A 8 -3.77 1.96 -9.01
C THR A 8 -5.19 2.47 -9.02
N TYR A 9 -5.99 1.85 -9.88
CA TYR A 9 -7.40 2.13 -10.08
C TYR A 9 -8.23 0.96 -9.56
N GLN A 10 -9.43 1.22 -9.05
CA GLN A 10 -10.25 0.16 -8.47
C GLN A 10 -11.69 0.18 -8.98
N THR A 11 -12.30 -0.99 -9.00
CA THR A 11 -13.73 -1.15 -9.25
C THR A 11 -14.30 -2.32 -8.45
N ARG A 12 -15.63 -2.36 -8.30
CA ARG A 12 -16.34 -3.48 -7.71
C ARG A 12 -16.81 -4.42 -8.81
N LEU A 13 -16.59 -5.72 -8.61
CA LEU A 13 -16.99 -6.73 -9.56
C LEU A 13 -18.45 -7.12 -9.32
N ARG A 14 -19.23 -7.19 -10.40
CA ARG A 14 -20.57 -7.80 -10.41
C ARG A 14 -20.37 -9.26 -10.78
N LEU A 15 -20.57 -10.16 -9.82
CA LEU A 15 -20.23 -11.57 -9.96
C LEU A 15 -21.45 -12.45 -9.70
N THR A 16 -21.55 -13.56 -10.42
CA THR A 16 -22.49 -14.63 -10.06
C THR A 16 -22.05 -15.33 -8.77
N HIS A 17 -22.92 -16.18 -8.23
CA HIS A 17 -22.58 -16.98 -7.05
C HIS A 17 -21.39 -17.91 -7.30
N GLU A 18 -21.36 -18.56 -8.47
CA GLU A 18 -20.29 -19.48 -8.89
C GLU A 18 -18.96 -18.75 -9.04
N GLN A 19 -18.96 -17.57 -9.68
CA GLN A 19 -17.77 -16.74 -9.82
C GLN A 19 -17.25 -16.29 -8.44
N THR A 20 -18.15 -15.88 -7.54
CA THR A 20 -17.78 -15.47 -6.17
C THR A 20 -17.15 -16.62 -5.39
N SER A 21 -17.77 -17.80 -5.42
CA SER A 21 -17.24 -19.03 -4.79
C SER A 21 -15.87 -19.40 -5.36
N CYS A 22 -15.70 -19.30 -6.68
CA CYS A 22 -14.42 -19.57 -7.35
C CYS A 22 -13.31 -18.63 -6.85
N LEU A 23 -13.59 -17.32 -6.74
CA LEU A 23 -12.64 -16.34 -6.23
C LEU A 23 -12.34 -16.54 -4.74
N ASP A 24 -13.34 -16.86 -3.92
CA ASP A 24 -13.19 -17.17 -2.50
C ASP A 24 -12.28 -18.41 -2.30
N ALA A 25 -12.52 -19.48 -3.06
CA ALA A 25 -11.67 -20.66 -3.08
C ALA A 25 -10.24 -20.33 -3.52
N TYR A 26 -10.08 -19.43 -4.48
CA TYR A 26 -8.75 -19.02 -4.93
C TYR A 26 -7.98 -18.21 -3.93
N ALA A 27 -8.61 -17.24 -3.29
CA ALA A 27 -7.99 -16.50 -2.21
C ALA A 27 -7.66 -17.39 -0.99
N ALA A 28 -8.48 -18.41 -0.74
CA ALA A 28 -8.19 -19.43 0.27
C ALA A 28 -6.90 -20.22 -0.05
N LEU A 29 -6.77 -20.73 -1.28
CA LEU A 29 -5.56 -21.44 -1.73
C LEU A 29 -4.34 -20.51 -1.72
N TYR A 30 -4.46 -19.32 -2.31
CA TYR A 30 -3.39 -18.32 -2.38
C TYR A 30 -2.89 -17.94 -0.98
N GLY A 31 -3.81 -17.65 -0.06
CA GLY A 31 -3.49 -17.33 1.32
C GLY A 31 -2.79 -18.48 2.05
N ARG A 32 -3.25 -19.74 1.86
CA ARG A 32 -2.55 -20.93 2.41
C ARG A 32 -1.13 -21.03 1.86
N ALA A 33 -0.97 -20.96 0.54
CA ALA A 33 0.34 -21.01 -0.10
C ALA A 33 1.27 -19.89 0.40
N GLN A 34 0.81 -18.64 0.47
CA GLN A 34 1.62 -17.53 0.96
C GLN A 34 2.14 -17.75 2.39
N ARG A 35 1.28 -18.27 3.29
CA ARG A 35 1.67 -18.57 4.68
C ARG A 35 2.66 -19.73 4.77
N THR A 36 2.42 -20.79 4.00
CA THR A 36 3.35 -21.93 3.93
C THR A 36 4.69 -21.48 3.36
N LEU A 37 4.70 -20.61 2.35
CA LEU A 37 5.93 -20.09 1.74
C LEU A 37 6.75 -19.33 2.78
N PHE A 38 6.11 -18.43 3.54
CA PHE A 38 6.77 -17.70 4.62
C PHE A 38 7.37 -18.63 5.68
N ALA A 39 6.62 -19.62 6.15
CA ALA A 39 7.09 -20.56 7.15
C ALA A 39 8.29 -21.37 6.67
N ARG A 40 8.25 -21.88 5.43
CA ARG A 40 9.34 -22.67 4.84
C ARG A 40 10.57 -21.84 4.51
N MET A 41 10.41 -20.61 4.01
CA MET A 41 11.53 -19.69 3.81
C MET A 41 12.24 -19.38 5.14
N ARG A 42 11.48 -19.23 6.24
CA ARG A 42 12.05 -19.05 7.58
C ARG A 42 12.77 -20.29 8.11
N ALA A 43 12.45 -21.47 7.61
CA ALA A 43 13.15 -22.72 7.92
C ALA A 43 14.39 -22.93 7.04
N GLY A 44 14.79 -21.96 6.20
CA GLY A 44 16.00 -22.04 5.38
C GLY A 44 15.87 -22.87 4.11
N VAL A 45 14.66 -23.31 3.72
CA VAL A 45 14.48 -24.15 2.52
C VAL A 45 14.79 -23.34 1.25
N PRO A 46 15.63 -23.86 0.33
CA PRO A 46 15.99 -23.17 -0.91
C PRO A 46 14.78 -22.86 -1.80
N LEU A 47 14.79 -21.70 -2.46
CA LEU A 47 13.66 -21.22 -3.26
C LEU A 47 13.31 -22.14 -4.44
N ASN A 48 14.32 -22.77 -5.06
CA ASN A 48 14.10 -23.68 -6.19
C ASN A 48 13.33 -24.94 -5.78
N GLU A 49 13.62 -25.47 -4.59
CA GLU A 49 12.89 -26.60 -4.00
C GLU A 49 11.46 -26.18 -3.62
N LEU A 50 11.30 -24.98 -3.03
CA LEU A 50 9.99 -24.41 -2.73
C LEU A 50 9.15 -24.25 -3.99
N LYS A 51 9.72 -23.74 -5.08
CA LYS A 51 8.99 -23.62 -6.34
C LYS A 51 8.49 -24.98 -6.83
N ARG A 52 9.38 -25.99 -6.91
CA ARG A 52 9.00 -27.33 -7.39
C ARG A 52 7.91 -27.97 -6.51
N SER A 53 8.07 -27.92 -5.19
CA SER A 53 7.10 -28.49 -4.25
C SER A 53 5.76 -27.76 -4.26
N PHE A 54 5.75 -26.43 -4.37
CA PHE A 54 4.50 -25.65 -4.37
C PHE A 54 3.68 -25.82 -5.65
N LEU A 55 4.35 -25.93 -6.80
CA LEU A 55 3.71 -26.22 -8.08
C LEU A 55 2.90 -27.52 -8.02
N ARG A 56 3.47 -28.57 -7.41
CA ARG A 56 2.78 -29.86 -7.22
C ARG A 56 1.73 -29.80 -6.10
N ARG A 57 2.13 -29.35 -4.91
CA ARG A 57 1.29 -29.37 -3.69
C ARG A 57 0.03 -28.51 -3.80
N PHE A 58 0.14 -27.35 -4.43
CA PHE A 58 -0.94 -26.37 -4.52
C PHE A 58 -1.50 -26.25 -5.94
N GLY A 59 -1.04 -27.06 -6.90
CA GLY A 59 -1.43 -26.95 -8.30
C GLY A 59 -1.07 -25.61 -8.95
N LEU A 60 -0.15 -24.83 -8.37
CA LEU A 60 0.13 -23.48 -8.86
C LEU A 60 0.93 -23.51 -10.16
N THR A 61 0.69 -22.54 -11.03
CA THR A 61 1.62 -22.26 -12.15
C THR A 61 2.90 -21.59 -11.61
N ALA A 62 3.98 -21.66 -12.39
CA ALA A 62 5.22 -20.93 -12.07
C ALA A 62 4.99 -19.42 -11.89
N ARG A 63 4.10 -18.82 -12.68
CA ARG A 63 3.72 -17.39 -12.55
C ARG A 63 2.97 -17.11 -11.26
N GLN A 64 2.01 -17.95 -10.88
CA GLN A 64 1.27 -17.79 -9.63
C GLN A 64 2.19 -17.91 -8.41
N PHE A 65 3.10 -18.90 -8.41
CA PHE A 65 4.13 -19.00 -7.36
C PHE A 65 4.99 -17.74 -7.29
N ASN A 66 5.45 -17.24 -8.44
CA ASN A 66 6.26 -16.02 -8.50
C ASN A 66 5.49 -14.79 -7.97
N ALA A 67 4.19 -14.67 -8.26
CA ALA A 67 3.36 -13.59 -7.73
C ALA A 67 3.27 -13.66 -6.19
N ILE A 68 3.02 -14.84 -5.63
CA ILE A 68 3.00 -15.07 -4.17
C ILE A 68 4.35 -14.70 -3.55
N ARG A 69 5.45 -15.13 -4.17
CA ARG A 69 6.82 -14.84 -3.72
C ARG A 69 7.11 -13.34 -3.73
N VAL A 70 6.77 -12.64 -4.81
CA VAL A 70 6.99 -11.19 -4.94
C VAL A 70 6.16 -10.43 -3.90
N GLU A 71 4.88 -10.78 -3.74
CA GLU A 71 4.02 -10.15 -2.73
C GLU A 71 4.56 -10.38 -1.31
N LEU A 72 4.97 -11.61 -0.99
CA LEU A 72 5.56 -11.93 0.30
C LEU A 72 6.89 -11.21 0.52
N GLY A 73 7.74 -11.14 -0.50
CA GLY A 73 9.00 -10.39 -0.48
C GLY A 73 8.76 -8.91 -0.17
N GLY A 74 7.74 -8.30 -0.78
CA GLY A 74 7.35 -6.92 -0.48
C GLY A 74 6.90 -6.73 0.97
N LYS A 75 6.11 -7.66 1.53
CA LYS A 75 5.72 -7.63 2.96
C LYS A 75 6.95 -7.73 3.88
N ILE A 76 7.91 -8.59 3.53
CA ILE A 76 9.15 -8.77 4.30
C ILE A 76 10.03 -7.52 4.23
N ALA A 77 10.22 -6.96 3.03
CA ALA A 77 11.01 -5.74 2.81
C ALA A 77 10.43 -4.57 3.60
N SER A 78 9.10 -4.35 3.52
CA SER A 78 8.42 -3.30 4.27
C SER A 78 8.62 -3.41 5.78
N ILE A 79 8.63 -4.63 6.35
CA ILE A 79 8.90 -4.83 7.78
C ILE A 79 10.36 -4.48 8.11
N ARG A 80 11.31 -4.88 7.26
CA ARG A 80 12.74 -4.60 7.46
C ARG A 80 13.03 -3.11 7.36
N GLU A 81 12.50 -2.43 6.34
CA GLU A 81 12.66 -0.99 6.11
C GLU A 81 12.10 -0.17 7.28
N ARG A 82 10.98 -0.61 7.86
CA ARG A 82 10.33 0.08 8.99
C ARG A 82 11.01 -0.21 10.34
N ARG A 83 11.81 -1.27 10.46
CA ARG A 83 12.34 -1.72 11.77
C ARG A 83 13.25 -0.68 12.44
N PRO A 84 14.23 -0.05 11.75
CA PRO A 84 15.08 0.97 12.37
C PRO A 84 14.26 2.13 12.95
N GLU A 85 13.23 2.56 12.24
CA GLU A 85 12.35 3.65 12.69
C GLU A 85 11.56 3.25 13.94
N LEU A 86 11.05 2.02 14.00
CA LEU A 86 10.36 1.50 15.18
C LEU A 86 11.27 1.38 16.40
N ILE A 87 12.57 1.10 16.20
CA ILE A 87 13.57 1.05 17.26
C ILE A 87 13.77 2.44 17.86
N GLU A 88 13.96 3.46 17.02
CA GLU A 88 14.12 4.84 17.48
C GLU A 88 12.85 5.39 18.16
N GLU A 89 11.67 5.11 17.59
CA GLU A 89 10.38 5.44 18.21
C GLU A 89 10.22 4.77 19.59
N ALA A 90 10.66 3.51 19.73
CA ALA A 90 10.63 2.79 20.99
C ALA A 90 11.59 3.39 22.03
N LYS A 91 12.83 3.73 21.65
CA LYS A 91 13.81 4.42 22.52
C LYS A 91 13.27 5.74 23.03
N TRP A 92 12.71 6.57 22.14
CA TRP A 92 12.14 7.86 22.50
C TRP A 92 10.97 7.71 23.50
N ARG A 93 10.07 6.73 23.26
CA ARG A 93 8.94 6.45 24.18
C ARG A 93 9.42 5.97 25.54
N ILE A 94 10.48 5.18 25.60
CA ILE A 94 11.09 4.71 26.86
C ILE A 94 11.61 5.92 27.64
N ARG A 95 12.39 6.79 27.00
CA ARG A 95 12.89 8.02 27.63
C ARG A 95 11.75 8.87 28.22
N LYS A 96 10.68 9.09 27.46
CA LYS A 96 9.51 9.85 27.96
C LYS A 96 8.78 9.16 29.10
N ALA A 97 8.69 7.83 29.05
CA ALA A 97 8.11 7.06 30.15
C ALA A 97 8.99 7.13 31.42
N GLU A 98 10.32 7.12 31.29
CA GLU A 98 11.27 7.31 32.40
C GLU A 98 11.13 8.69 33.04
N GLU A 99 11.12 9.75 32.22
CA GLU A 99 10.88 11.14 32.69
C GLU A 99 9.53 11.26 33.44
N ALA A 100 8.49 10.59 32.95
CA ALA A 100 7.18 10.58 33.60
C ALA A 100 7.17 9.79 34.92
N VAL A 101 7.81 8.62 34.96
CA VAL A 101 7.94 7.81 36.19
C VAL A 101 8.71 8.59 37.25
N GLY A 102 9.88 9.16 36.92
CA GLY A 102 10.69 9.91 37.88
C GLY A 102 9.98 11.14 38.44
N ARG A 103 9.18 11.85 37.64
CA ARG A 103 8.33 12.96 38.14
C ARG A 103 7.23 12.47 39.09
N LEU A 104 6.57 11.37 38.76
CA LEU A 104 5.48 10.81 39.58
C LEU A 104 5.99 10.17 40.87
N GLU A 105 7.17 9.55 40.85
CA GLU A 105 7.82 9.02 42.05
C GLU A 105 8.11 10.12 43.08
N LYS A 106 8.56 11.30 42.63
CA LYS A 106 8.82 12.44 43.50
C LYS A 106 7.53 13.03 44.09
N LYS A 107 6.42 13.04 43.34
CA LYS A 107 5.15 13.64 43.78
C LYS A 107 4.26 12.68 44.59
N HIS A 108 4.24 11.40 44.24
CA HIS A 108 3.35 10.39 44.80
C HIS A 108 4.10 9.06 45.00
N PRO A 109 5.09 9.02 45.91
CA PRO A 109 5.89 7.82 46.14
C PRO A 109 5.01 6.65 46.57
N GLY A 110 5.32 5.45 46.07
CA GLY A 110 4.59 4.22 46.42
C GLY A 110 3.16 4.10 45.85
N SER A 111 2.66 5.09 45.11
CA SER A 111 1.29 5.04 44.58
C SER A 111 1.09 3.93 43.54
N ASN A 112 -0.13 3.38 43.48
CA ASN A 112 -0.54 2.42 42.45
C ASN A 112 -0.33 2.95 41.02
N VAL A 113 -0.46 4.26 40.82
CA VAL A 113 -0.21 4.92 39.54
C VAL A 113 1.26 4.77 39.13
N VAL A 114 2.20 5.04 40.04
CA VAL A 114 3.64 4.85 39.80
C VAL A 114 3.95 3.39 39.46
N HIS A 115 3.39 2.44 40.22
CA HIS A 115 3.57 1.01 39.96
C HIS A 115 3.09 0.62 38.54
N GLN A 116 1.91 1.08 38.11
CA GLN A 116 1.40 0.82 36.76
C GLN A 116 2.28 1.45 35.66
N LYS A 117 2.82 2.66 35.90
CA LYS A 117 3.74 3.30 34.95
C LYS A 117 5.08 2.55 34.85
N LYS A 118 5.63 2.06 35.96
CA LYS A 118 6.82 1.19 35.97
C LYS A 118 6.59 -0.10 35.19
N ARG A 119 5.45 -0.77 35.40
CA ARG A 119 5.07 -1.96 34.62
C ARG A 119 5.00 -1.66 33.12
N ARG A 120 4.38 -0.53 32.74
CA ARG A 120 4.33 -0.10 31.34
C ARG A 120 5.73 0.17 30.77
N LEU A 121 6.62 0.81 31.54
CA LEU A 121 8.01 1.05 31.15
C LEU A 121 8.76 -0.27 30.91
N ALA A 122 8.63 -1.25 31.81
CA ALA A 122 9.23 -2.58 31.64
C ALA A 122 8.75 -3.26 30.35
N VAL A 123 7.45 -3.17 30.03
CA VAL A 123 6.88 -3.68 28.77
C VAL A 123 7.45 -2.96 27.55
N LEU A 124 7.69 -1.65 27.63
CA LEU A 124 8.31 -0.90 26.53
C LEU A 124 9.77 -1.33 26.32
N ARG A 125 10.55 -1.49 27.39
CA ARG A 125 11.93 -1.99 27.33
C ARG A 125 12.00 -3.39 26.73
N ALA A 126 11.16 -4.32 27.20
CA ALA A 126 11.10 -5.67 26.63
C ALA A 126 10.74 -5.69 25.13
N LYS A 127 9.93 -4.74 24.66
CA LYS A 127 9.64 -4.60 23.22
C LYS A 127 10.82 -4.05 22.43
N LEU A 128 11.57 -3.10 22.98
CA LEU A 128 12.79 -2.58 22.36
C LEU A 128 13.83 -3.70 22.21
N GLU A 129 14.07 -4.47 23.28
CA GLU A 129 14.98 -5.62 23.25
C GLU A 129 14.58 -6.63 22.17
N ALA A 130 13.29 -6.96 22.07
CA ALA A 130 12.80 -7.86 21.02
C ALA A 130 13.02 -7.29 19.59
N LEU A 131 12.90 -5.97 19.40
CA LEU A 131 13.16 -5.32 18.11
C LEU A 131 14.65 -5.31 17.76
N LEU A 132 15.52 -5.07 18.75
CA LEU A 132 16.98 -5.11 18.58
C LEU A 132 17.44 -6.53 18.22
N ALA A 133 16.98 -7.54 18.95
CA ALA A 133 17.28 -8.94 18.63
C ALA A 133 16.76 -9.36 17.24
N ASP A 134 15.57 -8.91 16.84
CA ASP A 134 15.04 -9.14 15.48
C ASP A 134 15.85 -8.39 14.40
N GLN A 135 16.48 -7.26 14.75
CA GLN A 135 17.37 -6.50 13.85
C GLN A 135 18.68 -7.24 13.63
N GLU A 136 19.36 -7.61 14.71
CA GLU A 136 20.63 -8.33 14.70
C GLU A 136 20.51 -9.68 13.98
N SER A 137 19.51 -10.48 14.32
CA SER A 137 19.28 -11.79 13.68
C SER A 137 18.64 -11.71 12.29
N GLY A 138 18.27 -10.52 11.80
CA GLY A 138 17.51 -10.35 10.56
C GLY A 138 16.10 -10.98 10.58
N ARG A 139 15.61 -11.41 11.74
CA ARG A 139 14.35 -12.14 11.93
C ARG A 139 13.12 -11.28 11.66
N VAL A 140 12.26 -11.72 10.75
CA VAL A 140 11.04 -11.00 10.38
C VAL A 140 9.82 -11.63 11.07
N ARG A 141 9.06 -10.81 11.80
CA ARG A 141 7.79 -11.20 12.43
C ARG A 141 6.61 -10.71 11.60
N LEU A 142 6.06 -11.58 10.77
CA LEU A 142 4.87 -11.32 9.95
C LEU A 142 3.64 -12.01 10.53
N CYS A 143 2.56 -11.26 10.71
CA CYS A 143 1.26 -11.76 11.14
C CYS A 143 0.24 -11.59 10.01
N PHE A 144 -0.16 -12.70 9.39
CA PHE A 144 -1.19 -12.70 8.34
C PHE A 144 -2.56 -12.46 8.97
N GLY A 145 -3.34 -11.53 8.41
CA GLY A 145 -4.71 -11.20 8.88
C GLY A 145 -4.79 -10.07 9.92
N SER A 146 -3.65 -9.58 10.42
CA SER A 146 -3.48 -8.55 11.46
C SER A 146 -3.31 -9.06 12.89
N ARG A 147 -2.34 -8.46 13.59
CA ARG A 147 -2.11 -8.72 15.02
C ARG A 147 -3.32 -8.33 15.89
N ARG A 148 -4.09 -7.32 15.46
CA ARG A 148 -5.31 -6.87 16.16
C ARG A 148 -6.37 -7.97 16.14
N LEU A 149 -6.71 -8.49 14.96
CA LEU A 149 -7.70 -9.56 14.84
C LEU A 149 -7.23 -10.85 15.54
N PHE A 150 -5.93 -11.19 15.47
CA PHE A 150 -5.39 -12.31 16.23
C PHE A 150 -5.67 -12.17 17.74
N ARG A 151 -5.43 -10.99 18.32
CA ARG A 151 -5.58 -10.77 19.76
C ARG A 151 -7.01 -10.83 20.28
N LYS A 152 -8.01 -10.61 19.42
CA LYS A 152 -9.43 -10.68 19.80
C LYS A 152 -9.82 -12.04 20.38
N GLN A 153 -9.08 -13.11 20.09
CA GLN A 153 -9.33 -14.44 20.64
C GLN A 153 -9.21 -14.51 22.16
N PHE A 154 -8.44 -13.61 22.79
CA PHE A 154 -8.16 -13.65 24.23
C PHE A 154 -9.22 -12.91 25.08
N SER A 155 -10.06 -12.07 24.45
CA SER A 155 -11.16 -11.33 25.11
C SER A 155 -12.40 -11.38 24.21
N ARG A 156 -13.01 -12.57 24.08
CA ARG A 156 -14.02 -12.86 23.03
C ARG A 156 -15.28 -12.01 23.16
N GLU A 157 -15.87 -11.97 24.35
CA GLU A 157 -17.11 -11.26 24.65
C GLU A 157 -16.96 -9.75 24.40
N GLU A 158 -15.90 -9.13 24.95
CA GLU A 158 -15.56 -7.73 24.71
C GLU A 158 -15.37 -7.38 23.22
N ASN A 159 -15.00 -8.38 22.41
CA ASN A 159 -14.75 -8.21 20.98
C ASN A 159 -15.93 -8.61 20.09
N GLY A 160 -17.08 -8.96 20.68
CA GLY A 160 -18.31 -9.30 19.97
C GLY A 160 -18.33 -10.70 19.37
N TYR A 161 -17.55 -11.65 19.90
CA TYR A 161 -17.56 -13.03 19.45
C TYR A 161 -18.30 -13.93 20.44
N ALA A 162 -19.33 -14.63 19.94
CA ALA A 162 -20.07 -15.62 20.72
C ALA A 162 -19.18 -16.80 21.15
N ASP A 163 -18.30 -17.27 20.26
CA ASP A 163 -17.40 -18.37 20.54
C ASP A 163 -16.05 -18.22 19.80
N HIS A 164 -15.15 -19.18 20.06
CA HIS A 164 -13.86 -19.23 19.36
C HIS A 164 -14.00 -19.59 17.87
N ALA A 165 -15.05 -20.31 17.48
CA ALA A 165 -15.26 -20.71 16.09
C ALA A 165 -15.60 -19.50 15.20
N ALA A 166 -16.44 -18.59 15.69
CA ALA A 166 -16.79 -17.32 15.04
C ALA A 166 -15.54 -16.45 14.82
N TRP A 167 -14.69 -16.29 15.84
CA TRP A 167 -13.40 -15.62 15.68
C TRP A 167 -12.51 -16.33 14.65
N LYS A 168 -12.41 -17.66 14.72
CA LYS A 168 -11.56 -18.46 13.83
C LYS A 168 -12.01 -18.32 12.37
N LYS A 169 -13.32 -18.23 12.12
CA LYS A 169 -13.91 -17.98 10.80
C LYS A 169 -13.47 -16.62 10.26
N ASP A 170 -13.63 -15.55 11.03
CA ASP A 170 -13.17 -14.21 10.65
C ASP A 170 -11.65 -14.17 10.43
N TRP A 171 -10.89 -14.80 11.32
CA TRP A 171 -9.43 -14.88 11.22
C TRP A 171 -8.96 -15.66 10.00
N GLN A 172 -9.69 -16.69 9.57
CA GLN A 172 -9.42 -17.41 8.34
C GLN A 172 -9.79 -16.57 7.11
N ALA A 173 -10.96 -15.93 7.12
CA ALA A 173 -11.43 -15.07 6.05
C ALA A 173 -10.45 -13.92 5.77
N GLU A 174 -10.00 -13.22 6.82
CA GLU A 174 -9.06 -12.09 6.68
C GLU A 174 -7.68 -12.52 6.16
N ARG A 175 -7.25 -13.76 6.43
CA ARG A 175 -5.99 -14.31 5.89
C ARG A 175 -6.11 -14.80 4.44
N SER A 176 -7.31 -14.76 3.89
CA SER A 176 -7.67 -15.25 2.57
C SER A 176 -8.61 -14.28 1.87
N SER A 177 -8.53 -12.99 2.21
CA SER A 177 -9.38 -11.92 1.66
C SER A 177 -8.80 -11.28 0.40
N GLN A 178 -7.66 -11.74 -0.11
CA GLN A 178 -7.07 -11.18 -1.31
C GLN A 178 -6.12 -12.15 -2.01
N PHE A 179 -5.88 -11.89 -3.28
CA PHE A 179 -4.78 -12.46 -4.04
C PHE A 179 -4.25 -11.47 -5.09
N PHE A 180 -2.98 -11.61 -5.43
CA PHE A 180 -2.29 -10.75 -6.37
C PHE A 180 -1.87 -11.49 -7.63
N VAL A 181 -2.18 -10.90 -8.78
CA VAL A 181 -1.84 -11.37 -10.12
C VAL A 181 -0.85 -10.40 -10.73
N LEU A 182 0.43 -10.76 -10.65
CA LEU A 182 1.54 -9.92 -11.08
C LEU A 182 1.56 -9.76 -12.61
N GLY A 183 1.53 -8.51 -13.08
CA GLY A 183 1.71 -8.13 -14.47
C GLY A 183 3.17 -8.09 -14.90
N SER A 184 3.40 -8.11 -16.21
CA SER A 184 4.73 -7.99 -16.81
C SER A 184 4.64 -7.39 -18.22
N LYS A 185 5.65 -6.60 -18.60
CA LYS A 185 5.69 -5.84 -19.87
C LYS A 185 5.91 -6.71 -21.11
N ASP A 186 6.43 -7.91 -20.92
CA ASP A 186 6.72 -8.92 -21.93
C ASP A 186 5.52 -9.84 -22.21
N GLU A 187 4.37 -9.59 -21.57
CA GLU A 187 3.18 -10.45 -21.64
C GLU A 187 2.05 -9.84 -22.46
N ALA A 188 1.22 -10.72 -23.04
CA ALA A 188 -0.02 -10.30 -23.69
C ALA A 188 -0.93 -9.58 -22.68
N SER A 189 -1.49 -8.44 -23.09
CA SER A 189 -2.34 -7.58 -22.24
C SER A 189 -1.69 -7.23 -20.89
N GLY A 190 -0.35 -7.18 -20.84
CA GLY A 190 0.42 -6.84 -19.64
C GLY A 190 0.35 -7.87 -18.50
N ASN A 191 -0.31 -9.02 -18.69
CA ASN A 191 -0.49 -10.03 -17.65
C ASN A 191 -0.86 -11.43 -18.19
N GLN A 192 0.03 -12.40 -18.04
CA GLN A 192 -0.21 -13.77 -18.49
C GLN A 192 -1.31 -14.50 -17.70
N SER A 193 -1.43 -14.21 -16.41
CA SER A 193 -2.30 -14.95 -15.49
C SER A 193 -3.69 -14.34 -15.37
N CYS A 194 -3.90 -13.10 -15.83
CA CYS A 194 -5.20 -12.47 -15.94
C CYS A 194 -5.22 -11.57 -17.18
N GLN A 195 -5.61 -12.13 -18.31
CA GLN A 195 -5.60 -11.41 -19.58
C GLN A 195 -6.86 -10.56 -19.70
N ALA A 196 -6.69 -9.26 -19.96
CA ALA A 196 -7.79 -8.37 -20.27
C ALA A 196 -7.96 -8.22 -21.79
N ALA A 197 -9.20 -8.26 -22.24
CA ALA A 197 -9.63 -7.86 -23.57
C ALA A 197 -10.67 -6.74 -23.45
N VAL A 198 -10.66 -5.82 -24.40
CA VAL A 198 -11.61 -4.71 -24.46
C VAL A 198 -12.82 -5.17 -25.28
N ALA A 199 -14.01 -5.11 -24.69
CA ALA A 199 -15.26 -5.37 -25.38
C ALA A 199 -15.69 -4.13 -26.21
N PRO A 200 -16.60 -4.28 -27.20
CA PRO A 200 -17.03 -3.16 -28.05
C PRO A 200 -17.63 -1.97 -27.28
N ASP A 201 -18.25 -2.24 -26.13
CA ASP A 201 -18.81 -1.22 -25.24
C ASP A 201 -17.75 -0.50 -24.39
N GLY A 202 -16.47 -0.86 -24.55
CA GLY A 202 -15.33 -0.33 -23.78
C GLY A 202 -15.17 -0.97 -22.39
N SER A 203 -15.99 -1.95 -22.02
CA SER A 203 -15.78 -2.72 -20.79
C SER A 203 -14.63 -3.73 -20.95
N LEU A 204 -14.08 -4.18 -19.82
CA LEU A 204 -13.02 -5.18 -19.82
C LEU A 204 -13.60 -6.58 -19.59
N ARG A 205 -13.18 -7.51 -20.42
CA ARG A 205 -13.32 -8.96 -20.24
C ARG A 205 -12.03 -9.50 -19.66
N LEU A 206 -12.05 -9.98 -18.42
CA LEU A 206 -10.89 -10.53 -17.73
C LEU A 206 -10.92 -12.05 -17.75
N ARG A 207 -9.86 -12.67 -18.26
CA ARG A 207 -9.66 -14.13 -18.26
C ARG A 207 -8.58 -14.50 -17.23
N LEU A 208 -9.02 -14.85 -16.03
CA LEU A 208 -8.16 -15.22 -14.91
C LEU A 208 -7.78 -16.72 -14.99
N ARG A 209 -6.48 -17.01 -15.02
CA ARG A 209 -5.94 -18.37 -15.00
C ARG A 209 -6.09 -18.99 -13.61
N LEU A 210 -6.83 -20.09 -13.53
CA LEU A 210 -6.96 -20.89 -12.32
C LEU A 210 -5.75 -21.83 -12.16
N PRO A 211 -5.35 -22.14 -10.92
CA PRO A 211 -4.41 -23.22 -10.61
C PRO A 211 -4.87 -24.58 -11.17
N TYR A 212 -3.91 -25.47 -11.44
CA TYR A 212 -4.14 -26.82 -11.92
C TYR A 212 -4.88 -27.68 -10.88
N GLY A 213 -5.62 -28.67 -11.36
CA GLY A 213 -6.37 -29.58 -10.48
C GLY A 213 -7.57 -28.93 -9.79
N TRP A 214 -7.91 -27.68 -10.14
CA TRP A 214 -9.24 -27.14 -9.85
C TRP A 214 -10.26 -27.97 -10.59
N GLY A 215 -11.25 -28.54 -9.92
CA GLY A 215 -12.34 -29.32 -10.52
C GLY A 215 -13.28 -28.52 -11.44
N SER A 216 -12.78 -27.42 -12.03
CA SER A 216 -13.45 -26.63 -13.05
C SER A 216 -13.17 -27.24 -14.42
N THR A 217 -14.20 -27.34 -15.25
CA THR A 217 -14.09 -27.74 -16.66
C THR A 217 -13.19 -26.80 -17.47
N SER A 218 -13.10 -25.53 -17.06
CA SER A 218 -12.22 -24.53 -17.66
C SER A 218 -11.00 -24.23 -16.79
N LYS A 219 -9.84 -24.08 -17.44
CA LYS A 219 -8.60 -23.56 -16.83
C LYS A 219 -8.67 -22.07 -16.47
N HIS A 220 -9.72 -21.37 -16.90
CA HIS A 220 -9.88 -19.94 -16.69
C HIS A 220 -11.26 -19.58 -16.16
N LEU A 221 -11.29 -18.60 -15.27
CA LEU A 221 -12.48 -17.87 -14.86
C LEU A 221 -12.60 -16.62 -15.75
N VAL A 222 -13.77 -16.42 -16.36
CA VAL A 222 -14.06 -15.24 -17.18
C VAL A 222 -14.95 -14.29 -16.39
N LEU A 223 -14.54 -13.02 -16.33
CA LEU A 223 -15.28 -11.93 -15.70
C LEU A 223 -15.57 -10.88 -16.78
N GLU A 224 -16.83 -10.54 -16.98
CA GLU A 224 -17.28 -9.64 -18.05
C GLU A 224 -17.82 -8.32 -17.48
N GLY A 225 -17.93 -7.30 -18.32
CA GLY A 225 -18.52 -6.01 -17.93
C GLY A 225 -17.70 -5.23 -16.90
N VAL A 226 -16.39 -5.48 -16.77
CA VAL A 226 -15.56 -4.80 -15.77
C VAL A 226 -15.25 -3.37 -16.24
N ARG A 227 -15.72 -2.37 -15.50
CA ARG A 227 -15.46 -0.95 -15.77
C ARG A 227 -14.87 -0.27 -14.55
N LEU A 228 -13.83 0.53 -14.75
CA LEU A 228 -13.26 1.38 -13.71
C LEU A 228 -13.89 2.77 -13.78
N ALA A 229 -14.42 3.28 -12.66
CA ALA A 229 -15.02 4.61 -12.61
C ALA A 229 -13.98 5.73 -12.83
N TYR A 230 -12.74 5.47 -12.45
CA TYR A 230 -11.59 6.34 -12.67
C TYR A 230 -10.43 5.49 -13.18
N GLY A 231 -9.64 5.99 -14.12
CA GLY A 231 -8.50 5.26 -14.65
C GLY A 231 -8.79 4.36 -15.84
N GLN A 232 -10.02 4.36 -16.37
CA GLN A 232 -10.42 3.45 -17.45
C GLN A 232 -9.53 3.67 -18.68
N GLU A 233 -9.37 4.92 -19.11
CA GLU A 233 -8.56 5.29 -20.27
C GLU A 233 -7.09 4.91 -20.08
N GLU A 234 -6.52 5.15 -18.89
CA GLU A 234 -5.14 4.79 -18.57
C GLU A 234 -4.92 3.27 -18.62
N ILE A 235 -5.90 2.48 -18.17
CA ILE A 235 -5.86 1.02 -18.33
C ILE A 235 -5.98 0.62 -19.80
N LEU A 236 -6.89 1.21 -20.57
CA LEU A 236 -7.05 0.92 -22.00
C LEU A 236 -5.79 1.26 -22.80
N GLN A 237 -5.16 2.40 -22.52
CA GLN A 237 -3.88 2.80 -23.10
C GLN A 237 -2.75 1.84 -22.73
N ALA A 238 -2.67 1.41 -21.47
CA ALA A 238 -1.68 0.42 -21.04
C ALA A 238 -1.88 -0.92 -21.77
N LEU A 239 -3.12 -1.34 -22.01
CA LEU A 239 -3.45 -2.56 -22.75
C LEU A 239 -3.13 -2.44 -24.24
N SER A 240 -3.33 -1.27 -24.85
CA SER A 240 -3.04 -1.02 -26.28
C SER A 240 -1.56 -0.77 -26.57
N ALA A 241 -0.74 -0.42 -25.57
CA ALA A 241 0.70 -0.19 -25.72
C ALA A 241 1.52 -1.43 -26.13
N GLY A 242 0.92 -2.63 -26.09
CA GLY A 242 1.59 -3.88 -26.40
C GLY A 242 1.89 -4.08 -27.89
N ARG A 243 3.18 -4.12 -28.25
CA ARG A 243 3.68 -4.42 -29.60
C ARG A 243 4.70 -5.55 -29.60
N VAL A 244 4.81 -6.26 -30.73
CA VAL A 244 5.87 -7.25 -30.95
C VAL A 244 7.01 -6.55 -31.68
N VAL A 245 8.20 -6.59 -31.10
CA VAL A 245 9.42 -5.99 -31.66
C VAL A 245 10.47 -7.06 -31.89
N THR A 246 11.30 -6.87 -32.90
CA THR A 246 12.48 -7.69 -33.13
C THR A 246 13.63 -7.13 -32.29
N ALA A 247 14.30 -8.00 -31.55
CA ALA A 247 15.46 -7.68 -30.74
C ALA A 247 16.62 -8.61 -31.07
N GLN A 248 17.83 -8.19 -30.74
CA GLN A 248 19.04 -8.96 -30.98
C GLN A 248 19.64 -9.42 -29.64
N THR A 249 20.06 -10.69 -29.55
CA THR A 249 20.84 -11.17 -28.42
C THR A 249 22.25 -10.59 -28.46
N LYS A 250 22.99 -10.68 -27.33
CA LYS A 250 24.42 -10.31 -27.29
C LYS A 250 25.28 -11.06 -28.31
N THR A 251 24.81 -12.21 -28.77
CA THR A 251 25.46 -13.07 -29.78
C THR A 251 24.98 -12.80 -31.21
N GLY A 252 24.24 -11.71 -31.44
CA GLY A 252 23.80 -11.31 -32.78
C GLY A 252 22.52 -11.99 -33.28
N LYS A 253 21.94 -12.94 -32.54
CA LYS A 253 20.74 -13.67 -32.95
C LYS A 253 19.49 -12.82 -32.79
N LEU A 254 18.72 -12.67 -33.87
CA LEU A 254 17.43 -11.99 -33.84
C LEU A 254 16.37 -12.87 -33.17
N PHE A 255 15.57 -12.28 -32.29
CA PHE A 255 14.39 -12.90 -31.68
C PHE A 255 13.26 -11.89 -31.54
N ARG A 256 12.01 -12.37 -31.58
CA ARG A 256 10.84 -11.53 -31.33
C ARG A 256 10.58 -11.46 -29.84
N LYS A 257 10.39 -10.25 -29.32
CA LYS A 257 9.94 -10.00 -27.94
C LYS A 257 8.73 -9.08 -27.95
N ARG A 258 7.89 -9.19 -26.93
CA ARG A 258 6.80 -8.25 -26.72
C ARG A 258 7.28 -7.10 -25.82
N GLU A 259 6.92 -5.89 -26.19
CA GLU A 259 7.09 -4.69 -25.37
C GLU A 259 5.72 -4.04 -25.20
N GLY A 260 5.33 -3.78 -23.96
CA GLY A 260 4.09 -3.09 -23.64
C GLY A 260 4.12 -2.58 -22.21
N ALA A 261 2.96 -2.26 -21.66
CA ALA A 261 2.82 -1.90 -20.26
C ALA A 261 2.49 -3.14 -19.40
N ALA A 262 3.07 -3.21 -18.20
CA ALA A 262 2.68 -4.23 -17.23
C ALA A 262 1.38 -3.79 -16.54
N VAL A 263 0.38 -4.68 -16.50
CA VAL A 263 -0.88 -4.45 -15.78
C VAL A 263 -1.01 -5.50 -14.67
N SER A 264 -0.88 -5.08 -13.42
CA SER A 264 -1.04 -5.99 -12.28
C SER A 264 -2.44 -5.88 -11.70
N TYR A 265 -3.02 -7.02 -11.32
CA TYR A 265 -4.36 -7.07 -10.74
C TYR A 265 -4.30 -7.56 -9.30
N ARG A 266 -4.99 -6.89 -8.38
CA ARG A 266 -5.23 -7.38 -7.02
C ARG A 266 -6.72 -7.52 -6.82
N PHE A 267 -7.14 -8.73 -6.45
CA PHE A 267 -8.50 -9.02 -6.07
C PHE A 267 -8.59 -8.92 -4.56
N VAL A 268 -9.56 -8.16 -4.05
CA VAL A 268 -9.77 -7.95 -2.61
C VAL A 268 -11.24 -8.20 -2.26
N ARG A 269 -11.48 -9.10 -1.33
CA ARG A 269 -12.79 -9.41 -0.75
C ARG A 269 -13.03 -8.51 0.44
N ASP A 270 -14.15 -7.79 0.42
CA ASP A 270 -14.70 -7.11 1.59
C ASP A 270 -16.14 -7.54 1.84
N ARG A 271 -16.81 -6.94 2.83
CA ARG A 271 -18.19 -7.27 3.21
C ARG A 271 -19.19 -7.14 2.05
N LYS A 272 -18.94 -6.24 1.09
CA LYS A 272 -19.84 -5.94 -0.04
C LYS A 272 -19.54 -6.78 -1.30
N GLY A 273 -18.52 -7.64 -1.28
CA GLY A 273 -18.13 -8.44 -2.46
C GLY A 273 -16.66 -8.29 -2.84
N TRP A 274 -16.33 -8.73 -4.05
CA TRP A 274 -15.00 -8.62 -4.62
C TRP A 274 -14.77 -7.28 -5.29
N ARG A 275 -13.61 -6.68 -5.02
CA ARG A 275 -13.05 -5.54 -5.75
C ARG A 275 -11.83 -5.97 -6.55
N LEU A 276 -11.67 -5.33 -7.70
CA LEU A 276 -10.47 -5.41 -8.52
C LEU A 276 -9.70 -4.11 -8.38
N PHE A 277 -8.40 -4.21 -8.13
CA PHE A 277 -7.45 -3.12 -8.24
C PHE A 277 -6.52 -3.41 -9.41
N ALA A 278 -6.48 -2.51 -10.39
CA ALA A 278 -5.58 -2.58 -11.54
C ALA A 278 -4.47 -1.55 -11.37
N SER A 279 -3.22 -2.00 -11.40
CA SER A 279 -2.03 -1.17 -11.23
C SER A 279 -1.23 -1.13 -12.52
N VAL A 280 -0.92 0.09 -12.99
CA VAL A 280 -0.12 0.36 -14.19
C VAL A 280 0.92 1.43 -13.91
N GLU A 281 2.06 1.34 -14.57
CA GLU A 281 3.02 2.44 -14.59
C GLU A 281 2.40 3.62 -15.35
N ALA A 282 2.49 4.81 -14.77
CA ALA A 282 1.91 6.01 -15.35
C ALA A 282 2.63 6.39 -16.64
N GLN A 283 1.90 6.94 -17.60
CA GLN A 283 2.51 7.48 -18.80
C GLN A 283 3.26 8.79 -18.49
N PRO A 284 4.39 9.07 -19.17
CA PRO A 284 5.04 10.36 -19.08
C PRO A 284 4.08 11.49 -19.44
N VAL A 285 4.05 12.54 -18.62
CA VAL A 285 3.29 13.76 -18.88
C VAL A 285 4.29 14.86 -19.26
N ALA A 286 3.96 15.66 -20.28
CA ALA A 286 4.81 16.79 -20.68
C ALA A 286 4.92 17.79 -19.51
N LEU A 287 6.13 18.27 -19.24
CA LEU A 287 6.34 19.29 -18.22
C LEU A 287 5.81 20.63 -18.73
N VAL A 288 4.90 21.23 -17.96
CA VAL A 288 4.32 22.55 -18.24
C VAL A 288 4.92 23.65 -17.35
N THR A 289 5.75 23.28 -16.39
CA THR A 289 6.38 24.21 -15.44
C THR A 289 7.86 24.45 -15.75
N ARG A 290 8.37 25.62 -15.35
CA ARG A 290 9.77 26.02 -15.53
C ARG A 290 10.30 26.66 -14.26
N ARG A 291 11.48 26.23 -13.79
CA ARG A 291 12.14 26.80 -12.60
C ARG A 291 12.45 28.29 -12.71
N LEU A 292 12.60 28.79 -13.94
CA LEU A 292 12.84 30.22 -14.21
C LEU A 292 11.59 31.10 -14.06
N ALA A 293 10.40 30.52 -13.87
CA ALA A 293 9.17 31.29 -13.68
C ALA A 293 8.94 31.72 -12.22
N GLY A 294 9.76 31.22 -11.29
CA GLY A 294 9.52 31.30 -9.83
C GLY A 294 9.09 29.95 -9.27
N ALA A 295 8.35 29.94 -8.17
CA ALA A 295 7.90 28.71 -7.53
C ALA A 295 6.60 28.91 -6.74
N ILE A 296 5.86 27.83 -6.51
CA ILE A 296 4.79 27.78 -5.51
C ILE A 296 5.25 26.84 -4.39
N GLY A 297 5.49 27.39 -3.21
CA GLY A 297 5.78 26.64 -1.99
C GLY A 297 4.50 26.23 -1.26
N VAL A 298 4.45 25.02 -0.72
CA VAL A 298 3.33 24.54 0.11
C VAL A 298 3.82 24.15 1.50
N ASP A 299 3.20 24.72 2.52
CA ASP A 299 3.27 24.26 3.91
C ASP A 299 1.93 23.60 4.33
N SER A 300 2.03 22.50 5.07
CA SER A 300 0.87 21.71 5.49
C SER A 300 0.58 21.94 6.97
N ASN A 301 -0.62 22.44 7.24
CA ASN A 301 -1.15 22.66 8.58
C ASN A 301 -2.33 21.71 8.86
N PRO A 302 -2.72 21.49 10.14
CA PRO A 302 -3.78 20.56 10.51
C PRO A 302 -5.14 20.84 9.86
N ASP A 303 -5.41 22.11 9.59
CA ASP A 303 -6.70 22.64 9.13
C ASP A 303 -6.62 23.32 7.76
N HIS A 304 -5.44 23.44 7.14
CA HIS A 304 -5.26 24.05 5.83
C HIS A 304 -3.90 23.73 5.17
N LEU A 305 -3.80 23.99 3.87
CA LEU A 305 -2.54 24.10 3.12
C LEU A 305 -2.26 25.58 2.85
N ALA A 306 -1.10 26.05 3.25
CA ALA A 306 -0.64 27.41 2.99
C ALA A 306 0.26 27.40 1.75
N LEU A 307 -0.03 28.27 0.78
CA LEU A 307 0.70 28.42 -0.46
C LEU A 307 1.38 29.79 -0.46
N ALA A 308 2.66 29.82 -0.84
CA ALA A 308 3.39 31.05 -1.13
C ALA A 308 3.92 30.97 -2.56
N GLU A 309 3.53 31.91 -3.40
CA GLU A 309 3.97 32.02 -4.77
C GLU A 309 5.05 33.08 -4.90
N THR A 310 6.17 32.73 -5.56
CA THR A 310 7.26 33.66 -5.85
C THR A 310 7.44 33.87 -7.35
N ASP A 311 8.02 35.00 -7.71
CA ASP A 311 8.48 35.27 -9.08
C ASP A 311 9.89 34.68 -9.32
N ARG A 312 10.44 34.94 -10.51
CA ARG A 312 11.78 34.48 -10.91
C ARG A 312 12.93 35.05 -10.07
N PHE A 313 12.70 36.14 -9.34
CA PHE A 313 13.67 36.82 -8.50
C PHE A 313 13.55 36.41 -7.02
N GLY A 314 12.52 35.63 -6.67
CA GLY A 314 12.24 35.24 -5.30
C GLY A 314 11.35 36.23 -4.55
N ASN A 315 10.80 37.24 -5.23
CA ASN A 315 9.83 38.14 -4.61
C ASN A 315 8.50 37.42 -4.43
N LEU A 316 7.83 37.67 -3.31
CA LEU A 316 6.50 37.13 -3.05
C LEU A 316 5.48 37.80 -3.99
N VAL A 317 4.73 36.96 -4.70
CA VAL A 317 3.66 37.37 -5.62
C VAL A 317 2.30 37.24 -4.95
N GLU A 318 2.04 36.09 -4.32
CA GLU A 318 0.73 35.78 -3.75
C GLU A 318 0.86 34.81 -2.57
N ILE A 319 -0.01 34.97 -1.56
CA ILE A 319 -0.23 33.98 -0.52
C ILE A 319 -1.67 33.48 -0.63
N ARG A 320 -1.84 32.16 -0.65
CA ARG A 320 -3.17 31.52 -0.69
C ARG A 320 -3.31 30.50 0.42
N ARG A 321 -4.54 30.30 0.89
CA ARG A 321 -4.88 29.29 1.89
C ARG A 321 -5.98 28.40 1.35
N ILE A 322 -5.73 27.09 1.34
CA ILE A 322 -6.73 26.08 0.99
C ILE A 322 -7.17 25.38 2.28
N GLY A 323 -8.41 25.59 2.69
CA GLY A 323 -8.98 24.98 3.89
C GLY A 323 -9.03 23.46 3.80
N LEU A 324 -8.59 22.79 4.86
CA LEU A 324 -8.63 21.34 5.06
C LEU A 324 -9.28 21.02 6.41
N HIS A 325 -10.60 21.19 6.48
CA HIS A 325 -11.36 20.75 7.65
C HIS A 325 -11.53 19.23 7.62
N LEU A 326 -10.64 18.51 8.30
CA LEU A 326 -10.63 17.04 8.35
C LEU A 326 -11.27 16.47 9.63
N TYR A 327 -11.44 17.30 10.66
CA TYR A 327 -12.04 16.87 11.92
C TYR A 327 -13.49 16.40 11.71
N GLY A 328 -13.85 15.28 12.36
CA GLY A 328 -15.18 14.67 12.25
C GLY A 328 -15.46 13.94 10.92
N LYS A 329 -14.55 13.98 9.94
CA LYS A 329 -14.71 13.27 8.66
C LYS A 329 -14.28 11.81 8.77
N SER A 330 -14.98 10.94 8.04
CA SER A 330 -14.51 9.57 7.79
C SER A 330 -13.19 9.56 7.01
N GLU A 331 -12.48 8.43 7.01
CA GLU A 331 -11.22 8.30 6.28
C GLU A 331 -11.41 8.52 4.76
N GLU A 332 -12.52 8.06 4.20
CA GLU A 332 -12.85 8.29 2.79
C GLU A 332 -13.11 9.77 2.49
N GLN A 333 -13.88 10.46 3.33
CA GLN A 333 -14.17 11.89 3.17
C GLN A 333 -12.90 12.73 3.33
N ALA A 334 -12.05 12.41 4.31
CA ALA A 334 -10.77 13.08 4.50
C ALA A 334 -9.85 12.89 3.28
N LYS A 335 -9.83 11.67 2.71
CA LYS A 335 -9.07 11.38 1.48
C LYS A 335 -9.57 12.21 0.29
N ALA A 336 -10.88 12.33 0.13
CA ALA A 336 -11.48 13.12 -0.94
C ALA A 336 -11.07 14.59 -0.82
N ALA A 337 -11.27 15.18 0.37
CA ALA A 337 -10.92 16.59 0.63
C ALA A 337 -9.44 16.91 0.42
N ILE A 338 -8.53 16.05 0.91
CA ILE A 338 -7.09 16.19 0.64
C ILE A 338 -6.82 16.11 -0.86
N GLY A 339 -7.48 15.20 -1.57
CA GLY A 339 -7.33 15.05 -3.02
C GLY A 339 -7.79 16.26 -3.83
N ASP A 340 -8.92 16.86 -3.43
CA ASP A 340 -9.43 18.09 -4.04
C ASP A 340 -8.43 19.25 -3.86
N ALA A 341 -7.95 19.45 -2.64
CA ALA A 341 -6.94 20.46 -2.34
C ALA A 341 -5.64 20.24 -3.14
N CYS A 342 -5.15 19.00 -3.22
CA CYS A 342 -3.95 18.68 -4.00
C CYS A 342 -4.13 18.96 -5.49
N ARG A 343 -5.32 18.68 -6.05
CA ARG A 343 -5.65 18.98 -7.45
C ARG A 343 -5.69 20.48 -7.71
N GLN A 344 -6.27 21.25 -6.78
CA GLN A 344 -6.31 22.71 -6.88
C GLN A 344 -4.89 23.30 -6.89
N ILE A 345 -4.00 22.82 -6.02
CA ILE A 345 -2.58 23.24 -6.00
C ILE A 345 -1.88 22.89 -7.31
N ALA A 346 -1.99 21.64 -7.76
CA ALA A 346 -1.35 21.21 -9.01
C ALA A 346 -1.86 22.00 -10.22
N ARG A 347 -3.15 22.33 -10.25
CA ARG A 347 -3.74 23.19 -11.29
C ARG A 347 -3.16 24.60 -11.24
N ALA A 348 -3.06 25.21 -10.06
CA ALA A 348 -2.46 26.54 -9.91
C ALA A 348 -0.98 26.59 -10.36
N CYS A 349 -0.21 25.54 -10.07
CA CYS A 349 1.16 25.39 -10.57
C CYS A 349 1.22 25.28 -12.11
N ALA A 350 0.33 24.49 -12.70
CA ALA A 350 0.26 24.34 -14.15
C ALA A 350 -0.15 25.65 -14.85
N GLU A 351 -1.17 26.33 -14.34
CA GLU A 351 -1.67 27.61 -14.88
C GLU A 351 -0.64 28.74 -14.78
N SER A 352 0.13 28.79 -13.68
CA SER A 352 1.21 29.77 -13.50
C SER A 352 2.52 29.39 -14.21
N GLY A 353 2.64 28.15 -14.70
CA GLY A 353 3.89 27.61 -15.23
C GLY A 353 5.01 27.47 -14.18
N LYS A 354 4.66 27.48 -12.89
CA LYS A 354 5.62 27.45 -11.77
C LYS A 354 5.70 26.06 -11.14
N PRO A 355 6.90 25.55 -10.85
CA PRO A 355 7.06 24.27 -10.17
C PRO A 355 6.51 24.32 -8.75
N LEU A 356 6.06 23.16 -8.27
CA LEU A 356 5.67 22.96 -6.88
C LEU A 356 6.91 22.66 -6.02
N VAL A 357 7.07 23.42 -4.94
CA VAL A 357 8.06 23.16 -3.89
C VAL A 357 7.33 22.66 -2.65
N ILE A 358 7.68 21.45 -2.24
CA ILE A 358 7.19 20.84 -1.01
C ILE A 358 8.35 20.64 -0.05
N GLU A 359 8.09 20.80 1.24
CA GLU A 359 9.10 20.52 2.25
C GLU A 359 9.57 19.06 2.14
N ARG A 360 10.89 18.87 2.17
CA ARG A 360 11.49 17.56 2.37
C ARG A 360 11.42 17.21 3.86
N LEU A 361 10.19 17.04 4.34
CA LEU A 361 9.96 16.78 5.74
C LEU A 361 10.35 15.37 6.10
N ASP A 362 11.23 15.29 7.09
CA ASP A 362 11.40 14.10 7.87
C ASP A 362 10.30 14.05 8.95
N LEU A 363 9.17 13.42 8.59
CA LEU A 363 8.03 13.21 9.51
C LEU A 363 8.43 12.52 10.82
N ARG A 364 9.62 11.88 10.86
CA ARG A 364 10.17 11.16 12.00
C ARG A 364 10.62 12.10 13.14
N LYS A 365 11.07 13.32 12.82
CA LYS A 365 11.51 14.31 13.83
C LYS A 365 10.36 15.17 14.36
N ARG A 366 9.55 15.72 13.45
CA ARG A 366 8.47 16.66 13.78
C ARG A 366 7.40 16.02 14.69
N GLY A 367 7.06 14.75 14.49
CA GLY A 367 6.10 14.03 15.33
C GLY A 367 6.57 13.88 16.79
N ALA A 368 7.86 13.55 17.00
CA ALA A 368 8.45 13.39 18.33
C ALA A 368 8.65 14.73 19.06
N GLU A 369 8.97 15.79 18.32
CA GLU A 369 9.07 17.16 18.85
C GLU A 369 7.69 17.72 19.24
N LEU A 370 6.66 17.51 18.40
CA LEU A 370 5.31 18.01 18.66
C LEU A 370 4.57 17.23 19.76
N GLU A 371 4.81 15.91 19.90
CA GLU A 371 4.24 15.12 21.01
C GLU A 371 4.79 15.56 22.38
N ALA A 372 5.96 16.21 22.40
CA ALA A 372 6.52 16.82 23.60
C ALA A 372 5.89 18.17 23.97
N VAL A 373 5.27 18.88 23.02
CA VAL A 373 4.72 20.23 23.19
C VAL A 373 3.19 20.21 23.34
N ASP A 374 2.48 19.42 22.52
CA ASP A 374 1.02 19.30 22.58
C ASP A 374 0.55 17.94 22.03
N GLY A 375 0.12 17.05 22.93
CA GLY A 375 -0.35 15.70 22.59
C GLY A 375 -1.66 15.67 21.78
N VAL A 376 -2.44 16.76 21.73
CA VAL A 376 -3.61 16.88 20.85
C VAL A 376 -3.17 17.25 19.45
N ARG A 377 -2.28 18.23 19.31
CA ARG A 377 -1.71 18.66 18.02
C ARG A 377 -0.84 17.57 17.39
N ALA A 378 -0.12 16.81 18.19
CA ALA A 378 0.62 15.63 17.75
C ALA A 378 -0.30 14.50 17.25
N ARG A 379 -1.47 14.28 17.87
CA ARG A 379 -2.49 13.34 17.34
C ARG A 379 -3.10 13.82 16.03
N SER A 380 -3.28 15.13 15.89
CA SER A 380 -3.76 15.77 14.65
C SER A 380 -2.75 15.72 13.50
N LEU A 381 -1.44 15.76 13.80
CA LEU A 381 -0.34 15.74 12.82
C LEU A 381 0.18 14.30 12.54
N SER A 382 0.18 13.41 13.53
CA SER A 382 0.70 12.03 13.43
C SER A 382 -0.23 11.06 12.70
N SER A 383 -1.49 11.42 12.50
CA SER A 383 -2.50 10.52 11.93
C SER A 383 -2.52 10.58 10.40
N PHE A 384 -1.49 10.05 9.74
CA PHE A 384 -1.55 9.61 8.33
C PHE A 384 -1.85 10.70 7.26
N ALA A 385 -2.25 11.91 7.64
CA ALA A 385 -2.69 12.96 6.73
C ALA A 385 -1.51 13.60 5.99
N TYR A 386 -0.43 13.98 6.66
CA TYR A 386 0.69 14.65 6.00
C TYR A 386 1.37 13.77 4.93
N ALA A 387 1.74 12.54 5.27
CA ALA A 387 2.36 11.62 4.30
C ALA A 387 1.44 11.37 3.09
N LYS A 388 0.14 11.29 3.35
CA LYS A 388 -0.90 11.13 2.33
C LYS A 388 -1.04 12.39 1.48
N THR A 389 -1.06 13.59 2.08
CA THR A 389 -1.05 14.88 1.37
C THR A 389 0.15 14.96 0.44
N ILE A 390 1.37 14.69 0.91
CA ILE A 390 2.57 14.71 0.07
C ILE A 390 2.49 13.68 -1.06
N SER A 391 2.02 12.46 -0.78
CA SER A 391 1.83 11.44 -1.82
C SER A 391 0.79 11.86 -2.85
N MET A 392 -0.29 12.52 -2.43
CA MET A 392 -1.37 12.98 -3.30
C MET A 392 -0.97 14.23 -4.09
N LEU A 393 -0.20 15.15 -3.51
CA LEU A 393 0.42 16.29 -4.20
C LEU A 393 1.32 15.79 -5.32
N LYS A 394 2.26 14.89 -5.03
CA LYS A 394 3.15 14.30 -6.07
C LYS A 394 2.37 13.65 -7.20
N ALA A 395 1.30 12.90 -6.87
CA ALA A 395 0.46 12.25 -7.88
C ALA A 395 -0.42 13.24 -8.68
N ALA A 396 -0.85 14.34 -8.07
CA ALA A 396 -1.61 15.41 -8.74
C ALA A 396 -0.68 16.25 -9.63
N SER A 397 0.47 16.67 -9.12
CA SER A 397 1.50 17.41 -9.87
C SER A 397 2.00 16.62 -11.08
N PHE A 398 2.31 15.32 -10.91
CA PHE A 398 2.70 14.48 -12.03
C PHE A 398 1.65 14.46 -13.14
N ARG A 399 0.36 14.33 -12.78
CA ARG A 399 -0.75 14.34 -13.75
C ARG A 399 -0.97 15.70 -14.42
N ALA A 400 -0.60 16.79 -13.74
CA ALA A 400 -0.68 18.14 -14.26
C ALA A 400 0.59 18.59 -15.02
N GLY A 401 1.62 17.75 -15.12
CA GLY A 401 2.90 18.14 -15.74
C GLY A 401 3.74 19.12 -14.91
N VAL A 402 3.56 19.12 -13.58
CA VAL A 402 4.17 20.08 -12.63
C VAL A 402 5.42 19.56 -11.96
#